data_AF-A0A6J7AVS9-F1
#
_entry.id   AF-A0A6J7AVS9-F1
#
_cell.length_a   1.000
_cell.length_b   1.000
_cell.length_c   1.000
_cell.angle_alpha   90.00
_cell.angle_beta   90.00
_cell.angle_gamma   90.00
#
_symmetry.space_group_name_H-M   'P 1'
#
loop_
_entity.id
_entity.type
_entity.pdbx_description
1 polymer ?
#
loop_
_entity_poly.entity_id
_entity_poly.type
_entity_poly.pdbx_seq_one_letter_code
_entity_poly.pdbx_strand_id
1 'polypeptide(L)'
;MRELFESNATPGDSYPIQGDDIDLNPLVSDAVLLALPLSPLCRDDCPGPDPERFPALVEADDVGPDAPRADDRWAALSELRFED
;
A
#
# COMPACT_ATOMS: atom_id res chain seq x y z
N MET A 1 -24.77 14.62 8.68
CA MET A 1 -23.70 14.56 9.70
C MET A 1 -23.57 13.09 10.08
N ARG A 2 -22.39 12.49 9.90
CA ARG A 2 -22.13 11.08 10.23
C ARG A 2 -21.41 11.04 11.57
N GLU A 3 -21.90 10.25 12.50
CA GLU A 3 -21.22 9.98 13.77
C GLU A 3 -20.12 8.93 13.52
N LEU A 4 -18.92 9.15 14.07
CA LEU A 4 -17.74 8.32 13.82
C LEU A 4 -17.21 7.63 15.07
N PHE A 5 -17.52 8.17 16.25
CA PHE A 5 -17.02 7.69 17.53
C PHE A 5 -18.18 7.29 18.44
N GLU A 6 -18.09 6.12 19.07
CA GLU A 6 -19.16 5.56 19.90
C GLU A 6 -18.59 4.86 21.14
N SER A 7 -19.31 4.87 22.27
CA SER A 7 -18.90 4.15 23.48
C SER A 7 -18.93 2.63 23.32
N ASN A 8 -19.83 2.10 22.48
CA ASN A 8 -19.92 0.69 22.13
C ASN A 8 -19.68 0.51 20.63
N ALA A 9 -18.46 0.83 20.19
CA ALA A 9 -18.13 0.83 18.78
C ALA A 9 -18.32 -0.52 18.10
N THR A 10 -18.77 -0.48 16.84
CA THR A 10 -18.88 -1.65 15.98
C THR A 10 -17.62 -1.76 15.11
N PRO A 11 -16.86 -2.87 15.17
CA PRO A 11 -15.63 -3.01 14.40
C PRO A 11 -15.86 -2.82 12.90
N GLY A 12 -15.14 -1.87 12.30
CA GLY A 12 -15.23 -1.54 10.87
C GLY A 12 -16.25 -0.44 10.52
N ASP A 13 -17.17 -0.11 11.43
CA ASP A 13 -18.18 0.93 11.22
C ASP A 13 -17.91 2.20 12.04
N SER A 14 -17.45 2.05 13.30
CA SER A 14 -17.18 3.16 14.22
C SER A 14 -15.91 2.97 15.05
N TYR A 15 -15.36 4.07 15.58
CA TYR A 15 -14.18 4.06 16.46
C TYR A 15 -14.62 4.17 17.94
N PRO A 16 -13.93 3.50 18.88
CA PRO A 16 -14.33 3.51 20.28
C PRO A 16 -14.00 4.82 21.01
N ILE A 17 -14.88 5.24 21.90
CA ILE A 17 -14.62 6.25 22.94
C ILE A 17 -14.14 5.54 24.21
N GLN A 18 -13.00 5.97 24.76
CA GLN A 18 -12.36 5.36 25.93
C GLN A 18 -12.56 6.25 27.15
N GLY A 19 -13.72 6.12 27.81
CA GLY A 19 -14.09 7.01 28.90
C GLY A 19 -14.26 8.44 28.41
N ASP A 20 -13.38 9.33 28.84
CA ASP A 20 -13.38 10.75 28.44
C ASP A 20 -12.38 11.07 27.32
N ASP A 21 -11.62 10.07 26.86
CA ASP A 21 -10.60 10.20 25.83
C ASP A 21 -10.99 9.47 24.53
N ILE A 22 -10.44 9.95 23.41
CA ILE A 22 -10.52 9.28 22.10
C ILE A 22 -9.12 9.13 21.50
N ASP A 23 -8.81 7.96 20.95
CA ASP A 23 -7.60 7.75 20.15
C ASP A 23 -7.91 8.12 18.69
N LEU A 24 -7.31 9.22 18.22
CA LEU A 24 -7.48 9.70 16.86
C LEU A 24 -6.58 8.99 15.85
N ASN A 25 -5.57 8.24 16.29
CA ASN A 25 -4.59 7.63 15.40
C ASN A 25 -5.23 6.74 14.31
N PRO A 26 -6.23 5.88 14.61
CA PRO A 26 -6.89 5.08 13.57
C PRO A 26 -7.63 5.94 12.54
N LEU A 27 -8.43 6.91 12.99
CA LEU A 27 -9.19 7.80 12.10
C LEU A 27 -8.25 8.62 11.20
N VAL A 28 -7.19 9.18 11.79
CA VAL A 28 -6.20 9.98 11.04
C VAL A 28 -5.48 9.09 10.03
N SER A 29 -5.09 7.88 10.43
CA SER A 29 -4.45 6.92 9.51
C SER A 29 -5.35 6.62 8.32
N ASP A 30 -6.63 6.31 8.55
CA ASP A 30 -7.58 6.00 7.48
C ASP A 30 -7.80 7.19 6.52
N ALA A 31 -7.87 8.41 7.07
CA ALA A 31 -8.04 9.62 6.27
C ALA A 31 -6.78 9.99 5.47
N VAL A 32 -5.60 9.81 6.07
CA VAL A 32 -4.32 10.26 5.50
C VAL A 32 -3.75 9.23 4.53
N LEU A 33 -3.81 7.93 4.84
CA LEU A 33 -3.26 6.87 3.99
C LEU A 33 -3.82 6.93 2.57
N LEU A 34 -5.12 7.20 2.42
CA LEU A 34 -5.76 7.34 1.11
C LEU A 34 -5.36 8.63 0.37
N ALA A 35 -4.84 9.63 1.09
CA ALA A 35 -4.39 10.90 0.52
C ALA A 35 -2.88 10.97 0.29
N LEU A 36 -2.10 10.02 0.83
CA LEU A 36 -0.65 9.99 0.66
C LEU A 36 -0.26 9.59 -0.77
N PRO A 37 0.83 10.17 -1.30
CA PRO A 37 1.36 9.74 -2.59
C PRO A 37 1.83 8.28 -2.54
N LEU A 38 1.50 7.52 -3.59
CA LEU A 38 1.92 6.11 -3.73
C LEU A 38 3.45 5.93 -3.77
N SER A 39 4.16 6.98 -4.17
CA SER A 39 5.62 7.05 -4.15
C SER A 39 6.04 8.36 -3.48
N PRO A 40 6.12 8.39 -2.14
CA PRO A 40 6.53 9.60 -1.43
C PRO A 40 7.98 9.90 -1.79
N LEU A 41 8.18 11.07 -2.38
CA LEU A 41 9.50 11.57 -2.70
C LEU A 41 10.14 12.21 -1.46
N CYS A 42 11.47 12.27 -1.47
CA CYS A 42 12.25 12.88 -0.40
C CYS A 42 12.03 14.40 -0.25
N ARG A 43 11.57 15.05 -1.33
CA ARG A 43 11.29 16.49 -1.50
C ARG A 43 10.62 16.73 -2.86
N ASP A 44 10.09 17.93 -3.10
CA ASP A 44 9.34 18.27 -4.31
C ASP A 44 10.14 18.16 -5.62
N ASP A 45 11.46 18.40 -5.56
CA ASP A 45 12.39 18.30 -6.71
C ASP A 45 13.21 16.99 -6.69
N CYS A 46 12.81 16.01 -5.87
CA CYS A 46 13.51 14.73 -5.79
C CYS A 46 13.37 14.01 -7.14
N PRO A 47 14.47 13.59 -7.79
CA PRO A 47 14.41 12.90 -9.09
C PRO A 47 13.74 11.51 -9.04
N GLY A 48 13.31 11.07 -7.85
CA GLY A 48 12.89 9.71 -7.58
C GLY A 48 14.00 8.89 -6.92
N PRO A 49 13.73 7.60 -6.63
CA PRO A 49 14.77 6.68 -6.22
C PRO A 49 15.88 6.65 -7.28
N ASP A 50 17.13 6.76 -6.83
CA ASP A 50 18.30 6.67 -7.69
C ASP A 50 18.31 5.28 -8.35
N PRO A 51 18.16 5.18 -9.69
CA PRO A 51 18.05 3.90 -10.38
C PRO A 51 19.34 3.07 -10.31
N GLU A 52 20.49 3.68 -10.04
CA GLU A 52 21.74 2.93 -9.81
C GLU A 52 21.82 2.37 -8.39
N ARG A 53 21.26 3.09 -7.40
CA ARG A 53 21.24 2.67 -6.00
C ARG A 53 20.08 1.72 -5.67
N PHE A 54 18.97 1.86 -6.38
CA PHE A 54 17.74 1.07 -6.27
C PHE A 54 17.28 0.61 -7.65
N PRO A 55 18.09 -0.21 -8.35
CA PRO A 55 17.72 -0.70 -9.66
C PRO A 55 16.43 -1.50 -9.53
N ALA A 56 15.45 -1.18 -10.39
CA ALA A 56 14.34 -2.07 -10.68
C ALA A 56 14.91 -3.26 -11.46
N LEU A 57 15.57 -4.17 -10.76
CA LEU A 57 16.05 -5.41 -11.32
C LEU A 57 14.81 -6.24 -11.63
N VAL A 58 14.47 -6.31 -12.91
CA VAL A 58 13.86 -7.52 -13.43
C VAL A 58 14.99 -8.54 -13.34
N GLU A 59 14.94 -9.46 -12.37
CA GLU A 59 15.82 -10.62 -12.38
C GLU A 59 15.79 -11.17 -13.80
N ALA A 60 16.93 -11.13 -14.49
CA ALA A 60 17.01 -11.45 -15.91
C ALA A 60 16.37 -12.82 -16.18
N ASP A 61 15.85 -13.00 -17.40
CA ASP A 61 15.16 -14.21 -17.89
C ASP A 61 15.93 -15.54 -17.73
N ASP A 62 17.15 -15.54 -17.20
CA ASP A 62 17.89 -16.72 -16.77
C ASP A 62 17.46 -17.17 -15.36
N VAL A 63 16.17 -17.48 -15.22
CA VAL A 63 15.76 -18.32 -14.10
C VAL A 63 16.16 -19.75 -14.45
N GLY A 64 17.31 -20.18 -13.92
CA GLY A 64 17.72 -21.57 -13.97
C GLY A 64 16.64 -22.51 -13.41
N PRO A 65 16.81 -23.83 -13.49
CA PRO A 65 15.80 -24.81 -13.07
C PRO A 65 15.31 -24.67 -11.61
N ASP A 66 16.02 -23.88 -10.78
CA ASP A 66 15.70 -23.59 -9.38
C ASP A 66 14.92 -22.25 -9.18
N ALA A 67 14.31 -21.73 -10.24
CA ALA A 67 13.38 -20.60 -10.19
C ALA A 67 12.31 -20.73 -9.09
N PRO A 68 12.07 -19.70 -8.26
CA PRO A 68 10.89 -19.69 -7.41
C PRO A 68 9.63 -19.74 -8.29
N ARG A 69 8.74 -20.67 -7.99
CA ARG A 69 7.47 -20.82 -8.71
C ARG A 69 6.67 -19.53 -8.59
N ALA A 70 6.17 -19.02 -9.72
CA ALA A 70 5.23 -17.90 -9.73
C ALA A 70 4.05 -18.19 -8.78
N ASP A 71 3.66 -17.19 -8.00
CA ASP A 71 2.55 -17.29 -7.04
C ASP A 71 1.22 -17.43 -7.81
N ASP A 72 0.44 -18.45 -7.45
CA ASP A 72 -0.82 -18.80 -8.14
C ASP A 72 -1.82 -17.65 -8.17
N ARG A 73 -1.78 -16.74 -7.19
CA ARG A 73 -2.67 -15.57 -7.15
C ARG A 73 -2.46 -14.64 -8.34
N TRP A 74 -1.30 -14.70 -8.97
CA TRP A 74 -0.91 -13.86 -10.10
C TRP A 74 -0.90 -14.60 -11.44
N ALA A 75 -1.40 -15.84 -11.51
CA ALA A 75 -1.36 -16.67 -12.72
C ALA A 75 -1.96 -15.97 -13.95
N ALA A 76 -3.02 -15.17 -13.78
CA ALA A 76 -3.69 -14.44 -14.86
C ALA A 76 -2.78 -13.41 -15.56
N LEU A 77 -1.72 -12.91 -14.90
CA LEU A 77 -0.80 -11.96 -15.51
C LEU A 77 0.01 -12.59 -16.67
N SER A 78 0.18 -13.92 -16.67
CA SER A 78 0.88 -14.64 -17.75
C SER A 78 0.15 -14.58 -19.10
N GLU A 79 -1.13 -14.21 -19.09
CA GLU A 79 -1.96 -14.10 -20.29
C GLU A 79 -1.93 -12.69 -20.90
N LEU A 80 -1.38 -11.70 -20.20
CA LEU A 80 -1.33 -10.32 -20.67
C LEU A 80 -0.44 -10.19 -21.91
N ARG A 81 -0.99 -9.53 -22.94
CA ARG A 81 -0.29 -9.16 -24.18
C ARG A 81 -0.29 -7.63 -24.25
N PHE A 82 0.89 -7.03 -24.37
CA PHE A 82 1.02 -5.60 -24.61
C PHE A 82 1.19 -5.40 -26.12
N GLU A 83 0.41 -4.50 -26.70
CA GLU A 83 0.61 -4.01 -28.07
C GLU A 83 1.64 -2.87 -28.02
N ASP A 84 2.58 -2.86 -28.97
CA ASP A 84 3.64 -1.84 -29.09
C ASP A 84 3.10 -0.46 -29.49
#